data_AF-A0AAW9HY47-F1
#
_entry.id   AF-A0AAW9HY47-F1
#
_cell.length_a   1.000
_cell.length_b   1.000
_cell.length_c   1.000
_cell.angle_alpha   90.00
_cell.angle_beta   90.00
_cell.angle_gamma   90.00
#
_symmetry.space_group_name_H-M   'P 1'
#
loop_
_entity.id
_entity.type
_entity.pdbx_description
1 polymer ?
#
loop_
_entity_poly.entity_id
_entity_poly.type
_entity_poly.pdbx_seq_one_letter_code
_entity_poly.pdbx_strand_id
1 'polypeptide(L)' 'MALKALDIFKLTPKKNCKECGYPTCMAFSMKVASGAVEVEKCPHMSDESIQKLSEAT' A
#
# COMPACT_ATOMS: atom_id res chain seq x y z
N MET A 1 -14.04 6.49 3.91
CA MET A 1 -13.26 7.29 4.90
C MET A 1 -11.87 7.48 4.31
N ALA A 2 -11.19 8.61 4.52
CA ALA A 2 -9.82 8.76 4.00
C ALA A 2 -8.91 7.70 4.65
N LEU A 3 -8.53 6.69 3.87
CA LEU A 3 -7.56 5.68 4.27
C LEU A 3 -6.28 6.39 4.71
N LYS A 4 -5.88 6.22 5.97
CA LYS A 4 -4.63 6.83 6.45
C LYS A 4 -3.48 6.02 5.85
N ALA A 5 -2.49 6.71 5.30
CA ALA A 5 -1.25 6.09 4.80
C ALA A 5 -0.60 5.16 5.85
N LEU A 6 -0.79 5.47 7.13
CA LEU A 6 -0.34 4.65 8.26
C LEU A 6 -1.02 3.27 8.33
N ASP A 7 -2.32 3.18 8.04
CA ASP A 7 -3.04 1.91 8.08
C ASP A 7 -2.67 1.03 6.88
N ILE A 8 -2.45 1.64 5.72
CA ILE A 8 -1.88 0.97 4.55
C ILE A 8 -0.47 0.46 4.87
N PHE A 9 0.38 1.32 5.46
CA PHE A 9 1.74 0.95 5.82
C PHE A 9 1.81 -0.22 6.79
N LYS A 10 0.86 -0.36 7.72
CA LYS A 10 0.77 -1.53 8.62
C LYS A 10 0.53 -2.83 7.86
N LEU A 11 -0.22 -2.77 6.75
CA LEU A 11 -0.54 -3.92 5.89
C LEU A 11 0.54 -4.21 4.85
N THR A 12 1.47 -3.28 4.61
CA THR A 12 2.61 -3.53 3.75
C THR A 12 3.60 -4.53 4.37
N PRO A 13 4.37 -5.26 3.56
CA PRO A 13 5.43 -6.17 4.04
C PRO A 13 6.62 -5.46 4.70
N LYS A 14 6.66 -4.12 4.71
CA LYS A 14 7.73 -3.27 5.33
C LYS A 14 9.17 -3.61 4.91
N LYS A 15 9.37 -4.37 3.83
CA LYS A 15 10.68 -4.75 3.29
C LYS A 15 11.43 -3.57 2.66
N ASN A 16 10.73 -2.51 2.24
CA ASN A 16 11.29 -1.41 1.45
C ASN A 16 12.08 -1.91 0.22
N CYS A 17 11.58 -2.96 -0.43
CA CYS A 17 12.29 -3.67 -1.51
C CYS A 17 12.38 -2.88 -2.83
N LYS A 18 11.58 -1.83 -2.99
CA LYS A 18 11.51 -0.95 -4.17
C LYS A 18 11.05 -1.61 -5.47
N GLU A 19 10.59 -2.86 -5.42
CA GLU A 19 10.08 -3.60 -6.59
C GLU A 19 8.78 -3.01 -7.16
N CYS A 20 8.03 -2.26 -6.35
CA CYS A 20 6.87 -1.49 -6.81
C CYS A 20 7.24 -0.12 -7.45
N GLY A 21 8.53 0.21 -7.52
CA GLY A 21 9.04 1.48 -8.05
C GLY A 21 9.08 2.64 -7.04
N TYR A 22 8.80 2.39 -5.75
CA TYR A 22 8.84 3.40 -4.70
C TYR A 22 10.04 3.20 -3.76
N PRO A 23 10.66 4.29 -3.27
CA PRO A 23 11.87 4.19 -2.44
C PRO A 23 11.64 3.53 -1.08
N THR A 24 10.41 3.60 -0.56
CA THR A 24 10.02 2.99 0.72
C THR A 24 8.56 2.52 0.67
N CYS A 25 8.20 1.55 1.52
CA CYS A 25 6.81 1.09 1.71
C CYS A 25 5.91 2.23 2.22
N MET A 26 6.44 3.17 2.99
CA MET A 26 5.71 4.37 3.43
C MET A 26 5.37 5.27 2.24
N ALA A 27 6.32 5.53 1.34
CA ALA A 27 6.09 6.33 0.14
C ALA A 27 5.04 5.70 -0.79
N PHE A 28 5.11 4.37 -0.96
CA PHE A 28 4.06 3.60 -1.64
C PHE A 28 2.70 3.79 -0.96
N SER A 29 2.63 3.58 0.35
CA SER A 29 1.40 3.72 1.14
C SER A 29 0.77 5.09 1.03
N MET A 30 1.58 6.16 1.01
CA MET A 30 1.07 7.53 0.80
C MET A 30 0.45 7.70 -0.58
N LYS A 31 1.05 7.13 -1.62
CA LYS A 31 0.50 7.18 -2.98
C LYS A 31 -0.78 6.38 -3.10
N VAL A 32 -0.88 5.22 -2.44
CA VAL A 32 -2.11 4.43 -2.40
C VAL A 32 -3.20 5.20 -1.65
N ALA A 33 -2.90 5.77 -0.48
CA ALA A 33 -3.84 6.60 0.29
C ALA A 33 -4.34 7.83 -0.48
N SER A 34 -3.53 8.33 -1.42
CA SER A 34 -3.89 9.47 -2.29
C SER A 34 -4.66 9.05 -3.54
N GLY A 35 -4.89 7.74 -3.77
CA GLY A 35 -5.48 7.22 -5.01
C GLY A 35 -4.57 7.34 -6.24
N ALA A 36 -3.30 7.66 -6.06
CA ALA A 36 -2.35 7.86 -7.15
C ALA A 36 -1.71 6.55 -7.64
N VAL A 37 -1.87 5.46 -6.87
CA VAL A 37 -1.39 4.13 -7.23
C VAL A 37 -2.25 3.06 -6.61
N GLU A 38 -2.41 1.94 -7.30
CA GLU A 38 -3.13 0.78 -6.80
C GLU A 38 -2.25 -0.08 -5.89
N VAL A 39 -2.90 -0.71 -4.91
CA VAL A 39 -2.24 -1.56 -3.91
C VAL A 39 -1.59 -2.80 -4.54
N GLU A 40 -2.15 -3.27 -5.66
CA GLU A 40 -1.69 -4.44 -6.44
C GLU A 40 -0.33 -4.21 -7.09
N LYS A 41 0.13 -2.95 -7.19
CA LYS A 41 1.47 -2.65 -7.72
C LYS A 41 2.60 -3.15 -6.80
N CYS A 42 2.30 -3.51 -5.55
CA CYS A 42 3.28 -4.13 -4.67
C CYS A 42 3.27 -5.65 -4.85
N PRO A 43 4.34 -6.26 -5.42
CA PRO A 43 4.38 -7.70 -5.69
C PRO A 43 4.48 -8.57 -4.45
N HIS A 44 4.70 -7.96 -3.28
CA HIS A 44 4.80 -8.63 -1.99
C HIS A 44 3.58 -8.36 -1.10
N MET A 45 2.53 -7.74 -1.63
CA MET A 45 1.31 -7.48 -0.89
C MET A 45 0.45 -8.74 -0.89
N SER A 46 -0.01 -9.14 0.29
CA SER A 46 -0.92 -10.28 0.42
C SER A 46 -2.30 -9.95 -0.13
N ASP A 47 -2.99 -10.93 -0.73
CA ASP A 47 -4.38 -10.77 -1.18
C ASP A 47 -5.32 -10.26 -0.08
N GLU A 48 -5.13 -10.72 1.16
CA GLU A 48 -5.90 -10.23 2.31
C GLU A 48 -5.69 -8.73 2.57
N SER A 49 -4.46 -8.24 2.42
CA SER A 49 -4.15 -6.81 2.55
C SER A 49 -4.79 -6.01 1.41
N ILE A 50 -4.77 -6.55 0.19
CA ILE A 50 -5.38 -5.93 -0.98
C ILE A 50 -6.91 -5.81 -0.79
N GLN A 51 -7.57 -6.87 -0.34
CA GLN A 51 -9.01 -6.87 -0.05
C GLN A 51 -9.36 -5.85 1.04
N LYS A 52 -8.65 -5.86 2.17
CA LYS A 52 -8.86 -4.91 3.27
C LYS A 52 -8.71 -3.45 2.85
N LEU A 53 -7.80 -3.18 1.91
CA LEU A 53 -7.63 -1.84 1.34
C LEU A 53 -8.74 -1.48 0.35
N SER A 54 -9.18 -2.44 -0.47
CA SER A 54 -10.23 -2.25 -1.48
C SER A 54 -11.59 -1.98 -0.83
N GLU A 55 -11.91 -2.68 0.27
CA GLU A 55 -13.13 -2.44 1.07
C GLU A 55 -13.14 -1.08 1.79
N ALA A 56 -11.97 -0.46 1.95
CA ALA A 56 -11.81 0.79 2.68
C ALA A 56 -11.75 2.03 1.77
N THR A 57 -11.77 1.85 0.44
CA THR A 57 -11.80 2.92 -0.58
C THR A 57 -13.22 3.40 -0.86
#